data_AF-A0A496B5V3-F1
#
_entry.id   AF-A0A496B5V3-F1
#
_cell.length_a   1.000
_cell.length_b   1.000
_cell.length_c   1.000
_cell.angle_alpha   90.00
_cell.angle_beta   90.00
_cell.angle_gamma   90.00
#
_symmetry.space_group_name_H-M   'P 1'
#
loop_
_entity.id
_entity.type
_entity.pdbx_description
1 polymer ?
#
loop_
_entity_poly.entity_id
_entity_poly.type
_entity_poly.pdbx_seq_one_letter_code
_entity_poly.pdbx_strand_id
1 'polypeptide(L)'
;MDLSKVMSQDLTSIIVGALVGALVASLLTYILHKRGQTFKLKKENLTQLVSYSFSITEGNKGRYPEEHKKFCEALNACYIVFCKSKPVLKALKIYKSNSGKTEDLLSLYKAICNDLKIPYDESFFNKPFTPQM
;
A
#
# COMPACT_ATOMS: atom_id res chain seq x y z
N MET A 1 -13.91 -11.81 -59.67
CA MET A 1 -13.30 -11.40 -58.38
C MET A 1 -13.35 -12.61 -57.48
N ASP A 2 -12.21 -13.23 -57.15
CA ASP A 2 -12.15 -14.52 -56.45
C ASP A 2 -12.65 -14.38 -55.01
N LEU A 3 -13.87 -14.84 -54.75
CA LEU A 3 -14.51 -14.82 -53.43
C LEU A 3 -13.66 -15.52 -52.34
N SER A 4 -12.90 -16.55 -52.72
CA SER A 4 -12.01 -17.32 -51.83
C SER A 4 -10.81 -16.51 -51.33
N LYS A 5 -10.26 -15.63 -52.17
CA LYS A 5 -9.14 -14.74 -51.78
C LYS A 5 -9.60 -13.67 -50.81
N VAL A 6 -10.80 -13.11 -51.04
CA VAL A 6 -11.40 -12.10 -50.15
C VAL A 6 -11.65 -12.71 -48.76
N MET A 7 -12.28 -13.89 -48.69
CA MET A 7 -12.49 -14.58 -47.41
C MET A 7 -11.20 -14.94 -46.67
N SER A 8 -10.13 -15.30 -47.39
CA SER A 8 -8.84 -15.63 -46.79
C SER A 8 -8.13 -14.39 -46.21
N GLN A 9 -8.26 -13.23 -46.88
CA GLN A 9 -7.73 -11.95 -46.40
C GLN A 9 -8.48 -11.45 -45.15
N ASP A 10 -9.81 -11.60 -45.13
CA ASP A 10 -10.62 -11.24 -43.96
C ASP A 10 -10.26 -12.12 -42.75
N LEU A 11 -10.14 -13.44 -42.95
CA LEU A 11 -9.79 -14.38 -41.89
C LEU A 11 -8.39 -14.10 -41.29
N THR A 12 -7.41 -13.77 -42.14
CA THR A 12 -6.07 -13.40 -41.65
C THR A 12 -6.09 -12.10 -40.85
N SER A 13 -6.87 -11.10 -41.28
CA SER A 13 -7.03 -9.85 -40.52
C SER A 13 -7.65 -10.08 -39.14
N ILE A 14 -8.65 -10.96 -39.05
CA ILE A 14 -9.32 -11.33 -37.79
C ILE A 14 -8.35 -12.04 -36.85
N ILE A 15 -7.58 -13.00 -37.34
CA ILE A 15 -6.60 -13.75 -36.54
C ILE A 15 -5.50 -12.81 -36.02
N VAL A 16 -4.97 -11.94 -36.87
CA VAL A 16 -3.95 -10.97 -36.46
C VAL A 16 -4.51 -9.98 -35.44
N GLY A 17 -5.73 -9.48 -35.66
CA GLY A 17 -6.41 -8.60 -34.71
C GLY A 17 -6.63 -9.25 -33.34
N ALA A 18 -7.05 -10.52 -33.31
CA ALA A 18 -7.24 -11.28 -32.08
C ALA A 18 -5.92 -11.48 -31.32
N LEU A 19 -4.82 -11.79 -32.02
CA LEU A 19 -3.49 -11.97 -31.42
C LEU A 19 -2.96 -10.66 -30.81
N VAL A 20 -3.09 -9.54 -31.54
CA VAL A 20 -2.68 -8.22 -31.04
C VAL A 20 -3.54 -7.82 -29.83
N GLY A 21 -4.86 -8.04 -29.89
CA GLY A 21 -5.77 -7.78 -28.78
C GLY A 21 -5.41 -8.58 -27.53
N ALA A 22 -5.12 -9.88 -27.68
CA ALA A 22 -4.69 -10.74 -26.58
C ALA A 22 -3.37 -10.29 -25.94
N LEU A 23 -2.39 -9.87 -26.75
CA LEU A 23 -1.11 -9.33 -26.26
C LEU A 23 -1.30 -8.05 -25.44
N VAL A 24 -2.09 -7.10 -25.94
CA VAL A 24 -2.37 -5.84 -25.22
C VAL A 24 -3.11 -6.10 -23.93
N ALA A 25 -4.13 -6.97 -23.95
CA ALA A 25 -4.89 -7.35 -22.76
C ALA A 25 -3.99 -8.02 -21.69
N SER A 26 -3.09 -8.90 -22.11
CA SER A 26 -2.13 -9.57 -21.22
C SER A 26 -1.19 -8.57 -20.55
N LEU A 27 -0.67 -7.61 -21.33
CA LEU A 27 0.23 -6.58 -20.81
C LEU A 27 -0.48 -5.65 -19.80
N LEU A 28 -1.70 -5.20 -20.12
CA LEU A 28 -2.51 -4.40 -19.22
C LEU A 28 -2.80 -5.15 -17.92
N THR A 29 -3.18 -6.42 -18.03
CA THR A 29 -3.48 -7.29 -16.87
C THR A 29 -2.24 -7.42 -15.98
N TYR A 30 -1.06 -7.65 -16.56
CA TYR A 30 0.19 -7.73 -15.80
C TYR A 30 0.49 -6.42 -15.04
N ILE A 31 0.37 -5.26 -15.70
CA ILE A 31 0.63 -3.96 -15.09
C ILE A 31 -0.35 -3.68 -13.94
N LEU A 32 -1.64 -3.93 -14.17
CA LEU A 32 -2.68 -3.74 -13.16
C LEU A 32 -2.48 -4.69 -11.97
N HIS A 33 -2.15 -5.95 -12.23
CA HIS A 33 -1.91 -6.93 -11.17
C HIS A 33 -0.73 -6.54 -10.29
N LYS A 34 0.39 -6.14 -10.90
CA LYS A 34 1.60 -5.69 -10.17
C LYS A 34 1.33 -4.43 -9.33
N ARG A 35 0.56 -3.48 -9.88
CA ARG A 35 0.11 -2.29 -9.15
C ARG A 35 -0.80 -2.66 -7.98
N GLY A 36 -1.77 -3.55 -8.22
CA GLY A 36 -2.71 -4.03 -7.20
C GLY A 36 -2.02 -4.74 -6.04
N GLN A 37 -1.05 -5.62 -6.33
CA GLN A 37 -0.26 -6.29 -5.29
C GLN A 37 0.54 -5.29 -4.43
N THR A 38 1.18 -4.30 -5.07
CA THR A 38 1.95 -3.28 -4.35
C THR A 38 1.04 -2.44 -3.44
N PHE A 39 -0.12 -2.04 -3.95
CA PHE A 39 -1.13 -1.31 -3.16
C PHE A 39 -1.63 -2.14 -1.99
N LYS A 40 -1.93 -3.44 -2.21
CA LYS A 40 -2.37 -4.36 -1.17
C LYS A 40 -1.34 -4.49 -0.05
N LEU A 41 -0.06 -4.69 -0.39
CA LEU A 41 1.02 -4.82 0.59
C LEU A 41 1.20 -3.54 1.42
N LYS A 42 1.18 -2.37 0.76
CA LYS A 42 1.23 -1.07 1.44
C LYS A 42 0.05 -0.86 2.39
N LYS A 43 -1.17 -1.20 1.94
CA LYS A 43 -2.38 -1.11 2.76
C LYS A 43 -2.32 -2.06 3.96
N GLU A 44 -1.87 -3.29 3.76
CA GLU A 44 -1.72 -4.27 4.84
C GLU A 44 -0.73 -3.79 5.91
N ASN A 45 0.39 -3.20 5.50
CA ASN A 45 1.34 -2.60 6.42
C ASN A 45 0.72 -1.44 7.22
N LEU A 46 0.00 -0.53 6.55
CA LEU A 46 -0.74 0.54 7.23
C LEU A 46 -1.73 -0.03 8.26
N THR A 47 -2.49 -1.07 7.89
CA THR A 47 -3.41 -1.74 8.82
C THR A 47 -2.68 -2.28 10.04
N GLN A 48 -1.54 -2.98 9.86
CA GLN A 48 -0.75 -3.48 10.99
C GLN A 48 -0.27 -2.35 11.90
N LEU A 49 0.25 -1.26 11.33
CA LEU A 49 0.67 -0.10 12.12
C LEU A 49 -0.45 0.51 12.94
N VAL A 50 -1.63 0.69 12.34
CA VAL A 50 -2.80 1.26 13.04
C VAL A 50 -3.30 0.30 14.12
N SER A 51 -3.38 -1.00 13.81
CA SER A 51 -3.83 -2.03 14.75
C SER A 51 -2.99 -2.11 16.01
N TYR A 52 -1.67 -1.90 15.92
CA TYR A 52 -0.78 -1.99 17.08
C TYR A 52 -0.38 -0.62 17.67
N SER A 53 -0.91 0.48 17.11
CA SER A 53 -0.60 1.85 17.55
C SER A 53 -1.00 2.12 19.01
N PHE A 54 -2.02 1.43 19.54
CA PHE A 54 -2.43 1.58 20.93
C PHE A 54 -1.35 1.14 21.93
N SER A 55 -0.40 0.28 21.53
CA SER A 55 0.66 -0.23 22.41
C SER A 55 1.72 0.81 22.77
N ILE A 56 1.79 1.91 22.00
CA ILE A 56 2.77 2.99 22.20
C ILE A 56 2.16 4.26 22.79
N THR A 57 0.85 4.28 23.07
CA THR A 57 0.24 5.40 23.80
C THR A 57 0.70 5.40 25.25
N GLU A 58 0.82 6.59 25.85
CA GLU A 58 1.41 6.76 27.18
C GLU A 58 0.74 5.91 28.27
N GLY A 59 -0.57 5.68 28.18
CA GLY A 59 -1.32 4.83 29.13
C GLY A 59 -1.11 3.32 28.98
N ASN A 60 -0.46 2.87 27.89
CA ASN A 60 -0.30 1.46 27.54
C ASN A 60 1.17 1.01 27.42
N LYS A 61 2.11 1.94 27.61
CA LYS A 61 3.54 1.67 27.45
C LYS A 61 3.99 0.61 28.46
N GLY A 62 4.48 -0.53 27.95
CA GLY A 62 4.89 -1.68 28.76
C GLY A 62 3.77 -2.65 29.16
N ARG A 63 2.50 -2.32 28.86
CA ARG A 63 1.33 -3.18 29.15
C ARG A 63 1.13 -4.27 28.08
N TYR A 64 1.61 -4.03 26.86
CA TYR A 64 1.41 -4.85 25.67
C TYR A 64 2.74 -5.07 24.92
N PRO A 65 3.68 -5.87 25.45
CA PRO A 65 5.04 -6.00 24.89
C PRO A 65 5.06 -6.67 23.52
N GLU A 66 4.19 -7.66 23.27
CA GLU A 66 4.12 -8.36 21.99
C GLU A 66 3.55 -7.47 20.89
N GLU A 67 2.52 -6.67 21.21
CA GLU A 67 1.95 -5.69 20.29
C GLU A 67 2.94 -4.56 20.00
N HIS A 68 3.71 -4.14 21.00
CA HIS A 68 4.79 -3.17 20.80
C HIS A 68 5.86 -3.69 19.84
N LYS A 69 6.23 -4.97 19.95
CA LYS A 69 7.14 -5.63 19.02
C LYS A 69 6.56 -5.65 17.60
N LYS A 70 5.29 -6.07 17.44
CA LYS A 70 4.61 -6.07 16.13
C LYS A 70 4.50 -4.68 15.52
N PHE A 71 4.28 -3.64 16.34
CA PHE A 71 4.30 -2.26 15.88
C PHE A 71 5.68 -1.86 15.33
N CYS A 72 6.76 -2.20 16.04
CA CYS A 72 8.13 -1.97 15.57
C CYS A 72 8.45 -2.74 14.28
N GLU A 73 7.99 -3.99 14.15
CA GLU A 73 8.13 -4.80 12.94
C GLU A 73 7.42 -4.14 11.74
N ALA A 74 6.20 -3.64 11.95
CA ALA A 74 5.45 -2.93 10.92
C ALA A 74 6.15 -1.62 10.48
N LEU A 75 6.74 -0.87 11.42
CA LEU A 75 7.57 0.32 11.12
C LEU A 75 8.79 -0.02 10.26
N ASN A 76 9.48 -1.12 10.58
CA ASN A 76 10.61 -1.59 9.77
C ASN A 76 10.17 -2.01 8.38
N ALA A 77 9.05 -2.74 8.28
CA ALA A 77 8.48 -3.12 7.00
C ALA A 77 8.06 -1.90 6.17
N CYS A 78 7.65 -0.79 6.81
CA CYS A 78 7.33 0.46 6.12
C CYS A 78 8.51 1.01 5.30
N TYR A 79 9.74 0.89 5.82
CA TYR A 79 10.94 1.31 5.09
C TYR A 79 11.11 0.56 3.76
N ILE A 80 10.79 -0.73 3.75
CA ILE A 80 10.92 -1.61 2.57
C ILE A 80 9.74 -1.35 1.62
N VAL A 81 8.52 -1.40 2.14
CA VAL A 81 7.28 -1.35 1.34
C VAL A 81 7.04 0.03 0.72
N PHE A 82 7.46 1.10 1.41
CA PHE A 82 7.39 2.48 0.93
C PHE A 82 8.74 3.03 0.45
N CYS A 83 9.69 2.16 0.08
CA CYS A 83 11.03 2.57 -0.38
C CYS A 83 11.04 3.60 -1.52
N LYS A 84 9.99 3.65 -2.35
CA LYS A 84 9.85 4.61 -3.46
C LYS A 84 9.17 5.92 -3.04
N SER A 85 8.57 5.99 -1.86
CA SER A 85 7.84 7.15 -1.37
C SER A 85 8.73 8.03 -0.51
N LYS A 86 9.33 9.06 -1.13
CA LYS A 86 10.17 10.04 -0.42
C LYS A 86 9.47 10.69 0.78
N PRO A 87 8.18 11.08 0.71
CA PRO A 87 7.48 11.65 1.85
C PRO A 87 7.38 10.69 3.04
N VAL A 88 7.02 9.42 2.78
CA VAL A 88 6.91 8.39 3.83
C VAL A 88 8.27 8.12 4.47
N LEU A 89 9.32 7.95 3.65
CA LEU A 89 10.66 7.72 4.17
C LEU A 89 11.18 8.90 5.00
N LYS A 90 10.86 10.13 4.62
CA LYS A 90 11.22 11.32 5.40
C LYS A 90 10.51 11.30 6.76
N ALA A 91 9.19 11.08 6.77
CA ALA A 91 8.41 11.01 8.01
C ALA A 91 8.88 9.87 8.93
N LEU A 92 9.18 8.70 8.37
CA LEU A 92 9.68 7.55 9.12
C LEU A 92 11.05 7.82 9.76
N LYS A 93 11.95 8.51 9.04
CA LYS A 93 13.25 8.92 9.58
C LYS A 93 13.12 9.93 10.71
N ILE A 94 12.20 10.90 10.57
CA ILE A 94 11.92 11.88 11.62
C ILE A 94 11.39 11.17 12.87
N TYR A 95 10.39 10.31 12.72
CA TYR A 95 9.82 9.52 13.81
C TYR A 95 10.90 8.69 14.55
N LYS A 96 11.77 8.01 13.80
CA LYS A 96 12.90 7.24 14.38
C LYS A 96 13.89 8.14 15.12
N SER A 97 14.21 9.31 14.58
CA SER A 97 15.20 10.24 15.16
C SER A 97 14.69 10.91 16.43
N ASN A 98 13.38 11.16 16.49
CA ASN A 98 12.72 11.81 17.63
C ASN A 98 12.25 10.81 18.70
N SER A 99 12.81 9.60 18.73
CA SER A 99 12.48 8.55 19.71
C SER A 99 10.99 8.20 19.79
N GLY A 100 10.27 8.32 18.69
CA GLY A 100 8.90 7.82 18.58
C GLY A 100 7.81 8.73 19.17
N LYS A 101 8.00 10.06 19.16
CA LYS A 101 6.97 11.02 19.57
C LYS A 101 5.65 10.83 18.79
N THR A 102 4.53 10.93 19.49
CA THR A 102 3.18 10.72 18.94
C THR A 102 2.84 11.68 17.79
N GLU A 103 3.29 12.93 17.85
CA GLU A 103 3.08 13.94 16.78
C GLU A 103 3.75 13.54 15.46
N ASP A 104 4.95 12.97 15.55
CA ASP A 104 5.69 12.48 14.38
C ASP A 104 5.05 11.21 13.81
N LEU A 105 4.41 10.40 14.65
CA LEU A 105 3.64 9.25 14.21
C LEU A 105 2.44 9.66 13.38
N LEU A 106 1.71 10.69 13.84
CA LEU A 106 0.59 11.24 13.07
C LEU A 106 1.07 11.72 11.69
N SER A 107 2.21 12.40 11.65
CA SER A 107 2.83 12.84 10.39
C SER A 107 3.21 11.66 9.47
N LEU A 108 3.67 10.55 10.05
CA LEU A 108 3.92 9.31 9.31
C LEU A 108 2.63 8.70 8.74
N TYR A 109 1.56 8.62 9.54
CA TYR A 109 0.26 8.14 9.06
C TYR A 109 -0.28 9.00 7.91
N LYS A 110 -0.22 10.33 8.05
CA LYS A 110 -0.62 11.26 6.98
C LYS A 110 0.18 11.01 5.70
N ALA A 111 1.50 10.85 5.80
CA ALA A 111 2.35 10.58 4.64
C ALA A 111 1.99 9.26 3.95
N ILE A 112 1.72 8.20 4.72
CA ILE A 112 1.33 6.88 4.18
C ILE A 112 -0.05 6.95 3.52
N CYS A 113 -1.04 7.56 4.17
CA CYS A 113 -2.38 7.70 3.60
C CYS A 113 -2.36 8.53 2.32
N ASN A 114 -1.56 9.59 2.25
CA ASN A 114 -1.36 10.39 1.03
C ASN A 114 -0.70 9.57 -0.10
N ASP A 115 0.31 8.75 0.21
CA ASP A 115 0.94 7.84 -0.77
C ASP A 115 -0.07 6.83 -1.34
N LEU A 116 -0.96 6.35 -0.48
CA LEU A 116 -2.02 5.40 -0.82
C LEU A 116 -3.28 6.05 -1.40
N LYS A 117 -3.39 7.39 -1.38
CA LYS A 117 -4.61 8.13 -1.72
C LYS A 117 -5.84 7.66 -0.91
N ILE A 118 -5.63 7.34 0.36
CA ILE A 118 -6.69 6.97 1.30
C ILE A 118 -7.11 8.23 2.07
N PRO A 119 -8.40 8.60 2.07
CA PRO A 119 -8.87 9.69 2.91
C PRO A 119 -8.74 9.31 4.39
N TYR A 120 -8.42 10.28 5.23
CA TYR A 120 -8.24 10.04 6.65
C TYR A 120 -8.76 11.22 7.48
N ASP A 121 -9.17 10.91 8.71
CA ASP A 121 -9.53 11.89 9.74
C ASP A 121 -8.41 11.92 10.80
N GLU A 122 -7.92 13.12 11.09
CA GLU A 122 -6.87 13.33 12.09
C GLU A 122 -7.33 12.98 13.50
N SER A 123 -8.63 13.11 13.78
CA SER A 123 -9.23 12.80 15.08
C SER A 123 -9.05 11.34 15.46
N PHE A 124 -9.09 10.45 14.46
CA PHE A 124 -8.99 8.99 14.63
C PHE A 124 -7.61 8.56 15.14
N PHE A 125 -6.54 9.15 14.62
CA PHE A 125 -5.18 8.78 14.98
C PHE A 125 -4.75 9.29 16.36
N ASN A 126 -5.38 10.36 16.85
CA ASN A 126 -5.10 10.92 18.17
C ASN A 126 -5.67 10.06 19.31
N LYS A 127 -6.69 9.24 19.02
CA LYS A 127 -7.34 8.36 20.01
C LYS A 127 -7.53 6.96 19.41
N PRO A 128 -6.46 6.14 19.34
CA PRO A 128 -6.59 4.78 18.84
C PRO A 128 -7.55 3.98 19.74
N PHE A 129 -8.26 3.01 19.15
CA PHE A 129 -9.08 2.08 19.92
C PHE A 129 -8.21 1.32 20.90
N THR A 130 -8.45 1.51 22.19
CA THR A 130 -7.82 0.74 23.26
C THR A 130 -8.76 -0.36 23.71
N PRO A 131 -8.33 -1.62 23.81
CA PRO A 131 -9.14 -2.65 24.45
C PRO A 131 -9.45 -2.21 25.88
N GLN A 132 -10.74 -2.14 26.23
CA GLN A 132 -11.15 -1.99 27.62
C GLN A 132 -10.92 -3.36 28.27
N MET A 133 -10.06 -3.41 29.29
CA MET A 133 -9.96 -4.56 30.19
C MET A 133 -11.09 -4.49 31.22
#